data_AF-A0A7V6YEU3-F1
#
_entry.id   AF-A0A7V6YEU3-F1
#
_cell.length_a   1.000
_cell.length_b   1.000
_cell.length_c   1.000
_cell.angle_alpha   90.00
_cell.angle_beta   90.00
_cell.angle_gamma   90.00
#
_symmetry.space_group_name_H-M   'P 1'
#
loop_
_entity.id
_entity.type
_entity.pdbx_description
1 polymer ?
#
loop_
_entity_poly.entity_id
_entity_poly.type
_entity_poly.pdbx_seq_one_letter_code
_entity_poly.pdbx_strand_id
1 'polypeptide(L)'
;MNYPVIKGASYALVHAPDLVLHLGTTQTSEALKNPNSEHLQNLPKHLRTFAEAVQYPPNQVYIGNLEPDALAGIPKPWYENPVEGAQRFGRFGEIMPLDEFYGLMKIVDAFDLVHLEDSFQNQVRDKLVEHPVMKDLKDLGKLDKAGATREAIEDLVAKDLAEGMYLDGQLVGCVKRAHEFDPALTHHVMFENLASKASAVLALMHLFAKTGLKPEEVDYIIECSEEACGDMNQRGGGNFAKAIGE
;
A
#
# COMPACT_ATOMS: atom_id res chain seq x y z
N MET A 1 -19.71 5.36 32.21
CA MET A 1 -19.48 6.47 31.26
C MET A 1 -20.43 6.25 30.09
N ASN A 2 -21.33 7.19 29.77
CA ASN A 2 -22.46 6.96 28.86
C ASN A 2 -22.30 7.55 27.45
N TYR A 3 -21.10 7.97 27.04
CA TYR A 3 -20.87 8.52 25.71
C TYR A 3 -19.64 7.89 25.05
N PRO A 4 -19.68 7.62 23.73
CA PRO A 4 -18.50 7.21 22.99
C PRO A 4 -17.46 8.34 23.05
N VAL A 5 -16.19 7.95 23.20
CA VAL A 5 -15.05 8.87 23.20
C VAL A 5 -14.03 8.41 22.17
N ILE A 6 -13.45 9.35 21.44
CA ILE A 6 -12.34 9.05 20.52
C ILE A 6 -11.08 8.87 21.37
N LYS A 7 -10.52 7.65 21.36
CA LYS A 7 -9.28 7.33 22.08
C LYS A 7 -8.02 7.72 21.30
N GLY A 8 -8.10 7.73 19.97
CA GLY A 8 -6.99 8.09 19.10
C GLY A 8 -7.43 8.13 17.64
N ALA A 9 -6.53 8.68 16.82
CA ALA A 9 -6.61 8.66 15.37
C ALA A 9 -5.19 8.51 14.82
N SER A 10 -5.07 7.78 13.73
CA SER A 10 -3.86 7.58 12.95
C SER A 10 -4.16 7.72 11.46
N TYR A 11 -3.12 7.98 10.67
CA TYR A 11 -3.18 8.12 9.23
C TYR A 11 -2.03 7.35 8.60
N ALA A 12 -2.23 6.88 7.38
CA ALA A 12 -1.19 6.24 6.59
C ALA A 12 -1.28 6.75 5.17
N LEU A 13 -0.14 7.18 4.63
CA LEU A 13 -0.01 7.57 3.23
C LEU A 13 0.99 6.62 2.58
N VAL A 14 0.61 5.99 1.47
CA VAL A 14 1.53 5.11 0.73
C VAL A 14 1.97 5.85 -0.53
N HIS A 15 3.28 6.02 -0.71
CA HIS A 15 3.84 6.57 -1.94
C HIS A 15 4.07 5.45 -2.95
N ALA A 16 3.13 5.30 -3.89
CA ALA A 16 3.06 4.16 -4.81
C ALA A 16 3.10 4.57 -6.30
N PRO A 17 4.20 5.17 -6.78
CA PRO A 17 4.28 5.74 -8.13
C PRO A 17 4.10 4.69 -9.24
N ASP A 18 4.72 3.52 -9.12
CA ASP A 18 4.60 2.45 -10.13
C ASP A 18 3.17 1.89 -10.25
N LEU A 19 2.37 1.92 -9.17
CA LEU A 19 0.96 1.50 -9.27
C LEU A 19 0.15 2.41 -10.20
N VAL A 20 0.49 3.71 -10.26
CA VAL A 20 -0.13 4.64 -11.20
C VAL A 20 0.21 4.24 -12.64
N LEU A 21 1.43 3.79 -12.90
CA LEU A 21 1.89 3.39 -14.24
C LEU A 21 1.23 2.10 -14.71
N HIS A 22 1.13 1.11 -13.82
CA HIS A 22 0.77 -0.26 -14.19
C HIS A 22 -0.69 -0.61 -13.91
N LEU A 23 -1.33 0.02 -12.91
CA LEU A 23 -2.69 -0.32 -12.47
C LEU A 23 -3.67 0.84 -12.59
N GLY A 24 -3.19 2.07 -12.79
CA GLY A 24 -4.05 3.24 -12.95
C GLY A 24 -4.98 3.09 -14.15
N THR A 25 -6.30 3.22 -13.94
CA THR A 25 -7.32 3.00 -14.98
C THR A 25 -7.09 3.83 -16.24
N THR A 26 -6.57 5.06 -16.11
CA THR A 26 -6.24 5.92 -17.25
C THR A 26 -5.06 5.34 -18.04
N GLN A 27 -4.00 4.92 -17.34
CA GLN A 27 -2.78 4.38 -17.93
C GLN A 27 -3.02 3.04 -18.60
N THR A 28 -3.72 2.13 -17.92
CA THR A 28 -4.05 0.81 -18.47
C THR A 28 -4.98 0.93 -19.68
N SER A 29 -6.00 1.80 -19.62
CA SER A 29 -6.89 2.05 -20.75
C SER A 29 -6.17 2.68 -21.95
N GLU A 30 -5.26 3.62 -21.71
CA GLU A 30 -4.48 4.26 -22.78
C GLU A 30 -3.50 3.26 -23.39
N ALA A 31 -2.84 2.42 -22.57
CA ALA A 31 -1.91 1.40 -23.07
C ALA A 31 -2.62 0.39 -23.99
N LEU A 32 -3.87 0.02 -23.68
CA LEU A 32 -4.67 -0.86 -24.52
C LEU A 32 -5.06 -0.23 -25.87
N LYS A 33 -5.31 1.08 -25.90
CA LYS A 33 -5.79 1.79 -27.11
C LYS A 33 -4.66 2.34 -27.97
N ASN A 34 -3.62 2.86 -27.32
CA ASN A 34 -2.49 3.56 -27.93
C ASN A 34 -1.22 3.34 -27.09
N PRO A 35 -0.56 2.17 -27.21
CA PRO A 35 0.62 1.82 -26.43
C PRO A 35 1.78 2.82 -26.53
N ASN A 36 1.86 3.58 -27.64
CA ASN A 36 2.93 4.53 -27.91
C ASN A 36 2.50 5.98 -27.68
N SER A 37 1.48 6.23 -26.86
CA SER A 37 1.00 7.58 -26.61
C SER A 37 2.06 8.45 -25.94
N GLU A 38 2.07 9.74 -26.30
CA GLU A 38 2.97 10.73 -25.69
C GLU A 38 2.73 10.83 -24.17
N HIS A 39 1.49 10.65 -23.73
CA HIS A 39 1.12 10.59 -22.32
C HIS A 39 1.89 9.50 -21.58
N LEU A 40 1.85 8.24 -22.06
CA LEU A 40 2.53 7.12 -21.41
C LEU A 40 4.06 7.29 -21.43
N GLN A 41 4.62 7.86 -22.49
CA GLN A 41 6.07 8.11 -22.59
C GLN A 41 6.56 9.21 -21.65
N ASN A 42 5.73 10.22 -21.37
CA ASN A 42 6.11 11.35 -20.51
C ASN A 42 5.73 11.15 -19.05
N LEU A 43 4.71 10.35 -18.75
CA LEU A 43 4.21 10.16 -17.38
C LEU A 43 5.29 9.79 -16.35
N PRO A 44 6.23 8.84 -16.59
CA PRO A 44 7.27 8.51 -15.63
C PRO A 44 8.14 9.71 -15.24
N LYS A 45 8.33 10.68 -16.14
CA LYS A 45 9.14 11.90 -15.91
C LYS A 45 8.44 12.91 -14.99
N HIS A 46 7.16 12.71 -14.72
CA HIS A 46 6.32 13.57 -13.88
C HIS A 46 5.93 12.94 -12.55
N LEU A 47 6.37 11.70 -12.29
CA LEU A 47 6.19 11.06 -11.00
C LEU A 47 7.22 11.59 -10.00
N ARG A 48 6.79 11.76 -8.76
CA ARG A 48 7.67 12.18 -7.66
C ARG A 48 8.41 10.98 -7.11
N THR A 49 9.66 11.20 -6.73
CA THR A 49 10.43 10.30 -5.89
C THR A 49 9.84 10.24 -4.49
N PHE A 50 10.19 9.20 -3.72
CA PHE A 50 9.79 9.11 -2.32
C PHE A 50 10.27 10.31 -1.49
N ALA A 51 11.49 10.79 -1.73
CA ALA A 51 12.05 11.95 -1.03
C ALA A 51 11.22 13.22 -1.28
N GLU A 52 10.83 13.49 -2.53
CA GLU A 52 9.97 14.62 -2.87
C GLU A 52 8.57 14.48 -2.27
N ALA A 53 8.02 13.27 -2.21
CA ALA A 53 6.73 13.01 -1.56
C ALA A 53 6.79 13.26 -0.04
N VAL A 54 7.89 12.89 0.62
CA VAL A 54 8.11 13.19 2.04
C VAL A 54 8.25 14.69 2.27
N GLN A 55 9.00 15.39 1.41
CA GLN A 55 9.23 16.83 1.56
C GLN A 55 8.02 17.70 1.17
N TYR A 56 6.98 17.12 0.55
CA TYR A 56 5.81 17.86 0.14
C TYR A 56 5.03 18.40 1.34
N PRO A 57 4.85 19.74 1.50
CA PRO A 57 4.28 20.31 2.71
C PRO A 57 2.90 19.76 3.11
N PRO A 58 1.95 19.54 2.18
CA PRO A 58 0.66 18.92 2.54
C PRO A 58 0.78 17.51 3.11
N ASN A 59 1.74 16.71 2.64
CA ASN A 59 1.97 15.37 3.20
C ASN A 59 2.51 15.46 4.63
N GLN A 60 3.35 16.45 4.92
CA GLN A 60 3.83 16.72 6.28
C GLN A 60 2.71 17.21 7.21
N VAL A 61 1.75 17.97 6.70
CA VAL A 61 0.52 18.30 7.46
C VAL A 61 -0.31 17.05 7.72
N TYR A 62 -0.51 16.20 6.70
CA TYR A 62 -1.31 14.99 6.79
C TYR A 62 -0.82 14.05 7.91
N ILE A 63 0.49 13.83 8.02
CA ILE A 63 1.09 13.01 9.09
C ILE A 63 1.33 13.78 10.40
N GLY A 64 1.00 15.07 10.47
CA GLY A 64 1.03 15.87 11.69
C GLY A 64 2.40 16.42 12.08
N ASN A 65 3.32 16.58 11.13
CA ASN A 65 4.60 17.25 11.34
C ASN A 65 4.50 18.77 11.17
N LEU A 66 3.51 19.23 10.40
CA LEU A 66 3.15 20.64 10.28
C LEU A 66 1.69 20.85 10.67
N GLU A 67 1.38 22.00 11.25
CA GLU A 67 0.00 22.43 11.46
C GLU A 67 -0.62 22.87 10.12
N PRO A 68 -1.92 22.65 9.87
CA PRO A 68 -2.57 23.04 8.61
C PRO A 68 -2.37 24.52 8.25
N ASP A 69 -2.42 25.42 9.24
CA ASP A 69 -2.24 26.86 9.04
C ASP A 69 -0.84 27.23 8.54
N ALA A 70 0.17 26.38 8.76
CA ALA A 70 1.53 26.62 8.27
C ALA A 70 1.58 26.64 6.72
N LEU A 71 0.67 25.93 6.04
CA LEU A 71 0.61 25.93 4.57
C LEU A 71 0.31 27.31 3.98
N ALA A 72 -0.40 28.17 4.73
CA ALA A 72 -0.70 29.53 4.28
C ALA A 72 0.56 30.41 4.19
N GLY A 73 1.60 30.07 4.97
CA GLY A 73 2.90 30.75 4.93
C GLY A 73 3.87 30.24 3.87
N ILE A 74 3.54 29.13 3.18
CA ILE A 74 4.41 28.52 2.18
C ILE A 74 3.96 28.97 0.78
N PRO A 75 4.86 29.53 -0.06
CA PRO A 75 4.52 29.91 -1.43
C PRO A 75 3.95 28.74 -2.24
N LYS A 76 2.99 29.06 -3.12
CA LYS A 76 2.44 28.11 -4.08
C LYS A 76 3.17 28.27 -5.43
N PRO A 77 3.37 27.17 -6.19
CA PRO A 77 2.92 25.82 -5.88
C PRO A 77 3.81 25.11 -4.84
N TRP A 78 3.19 24.34 -3.95
CA TRP A 78 3.89 23.73 -2.81
C TRP A 78 4.96 22.70 -3.19
N TYR A 79 4.88 22.10 -4.39
CA TYR A 79 5.91 21.16 -4.84
C TYR A 79 7.24 21.84 -5.20
N GLU A 80 7.26 23.15 -5.40
CA GLU A 80 8.49 23.95 -5.59
C GLU A 80 9.05 24.45 -4.24
N ASN A 81 8.35 24.20 -3.14
CA ASN A 81 8.67 24.73 -1.81
C ASN A 81 8.74 23.58 -0.78
N PRO A 82 9.73 22.67 -0.91
CA PRO A 82 9.86 21.51 -0.03
C PRO A 82 10.15 21.90 1.43
N VAL A 83 9.67 21.08 2.35
CA VAL A 83 9.96 21.22 3.79
C VAL A 83 11.36 20.66 4.08
N GLU A 84 12.27 21.54 4.52
CA GLU A 84 13.61 21.12 4.93
C GLU A 84 13.57 20.23 6.18
N GLY A 85 14.35 19.15 6.18
CA GLY A 85 14.38 18.20 7.30
C GLY A 85 13.11 17.36 7.49
N ALA A 86 12.20 17.35 6.49
CA ALA A 86 10.99 16.55 6.52
C ALA A 86 11.26 15.07 6.85
N GLN A 87 10.36 14.50 7.65
CA GLN A 87 10.46 13.10 8.09
C GLN A 87 9.29 12.30 7.52
N ARG A 88 9.52 11.01 7.25
CA ARG A 88 8.46 10.10 6.81
C ARG A 88 7.49 9.72 7.93
N PHE A 89 7.93 9.82 9.18
CA PHE A 89 7.10 9.59 10.37
C PHE A 89 6.64 10.92 10.96
N GLY A 90 5.42 10.95 11.49
CA GLY A 90 4.88 12.10 12.18
C GLY A 90 3.90 11.74 13.29
N ARG A 91 3.37 12.76 13.97
CA ARG A 91 2.49 12.61 15.13
C ARG A 91 1.26 11.74 14.87
N PHE A 92 0.76 11.73 13.64
CA PHE A 92 -0.43 11.00 13.28
C PHE A 92 -0.17 9.73 12.47
N GLY A 93 1.06 9.45 12.04
CA GLY A 93 1.39 8.21 11.35
C GLY A 93 2.56 8.38 10.39
N GLU A 94 2.44 7.87 9.17
CA GLU A 94 3.59 7.84 8.24
C GLU A 94 3.26 7.99 6.76
N ILE A 95 4.33 8.27 6.01
CA ILE A 95 4.44 8.10 4.56
C ILE A 95 5.30 6.85 4.31
N MET A 96 4.69 5.76 3.85
CA MET A 96 5.34 4.49 3.55
C MET A 96 5.83 4.45 2.08
N PRO A 97 7.07 4.01 1.81
CA PRO A 97 7.54 3.77 0.45
C PRO A 97 6.95 2.47 -0.14
N LEU A 98 6.87 2.38 -1.47
CA LEU A 98 6.23 1.28 -2.18
C LEU A 98 6.86 -0.09 -1.89
N ASP A 99 8.17 -0.14 -1.70
CA ASP A 99 8.90 -1.38 -1.43
C ASP A 99 8.49 -2.02 -0.10
N GLU A 100 8.48 -1.24 0.98
CA GLU A 100 7.96 -1.68 2.29
C GLU A 100 6.48 -2.04 2.21
N PHE A 101 5.70 -1.29 1.41
CA PHE A 101 4.28 -1.58 1.20
C PHE A 101 4.05 -2.93 0.51
N TYR A 102 4.87 -3.31 -0.46
CA TYR A 102 4.84 -4.63 -1.07
C TYR A 102 5.19 -5.75 -0.08
N GLY A 103 6.16 -5.51 0.80
CA GLY A 103 6.43 -6.40 1.93
C GLY A 103 5.21 -6.55 2.83
N LEU A 104 4.53 -5.45 3.15
CA LEU A 104 3.31 -5.46 3.95
C LEU A 104 2.18 -6.23 3.25
N MET A 105 1.97 -6.03 1.95
CA MET A 105 1.00 -6.81 1.15
C MET A 105 1.25 -8.31 1.27
N LYS A 106 2.52 -8.76 1.19
CA LYS A 106 2.90 -10.16 1.39
C LYS A 106 2.60 -10.66 2.81
N ILE A 107 2.80 -9.83 3.82
CA ILE A 107 2.53 -10.21 5.21
C ILE A 107 1.03 -10.38 5.46
N VAL A 108 0.20 -9.45 4.96
CA VAL A 108 -1.25 -9.47 5.20
C VAL A 108 -2.02 -10.47 4.32
N ASP A 109 -1.34 -11.04 3.34
CA ASP A 109 -1.88 -12.06 2.44
C ASP A 109 -2.09 -13.40 3.17
N ALA A 110 -3.36 -13.77 3.33
CA ALA A 110 -3.76 -15.03 3.96
C ALA A 110 -3.80 -16.22 2.98
N PHE A 111 -3.74 -15.95 1.67
CA PHE A 111 -3.96 -16.95 0.62
C PHE A 111 -2.70 -17.27 -0.19
N ASP A 112 -1.55 -16.71 0.20
CA ASP A 112 -0.26 -16.90 -0.48
C ASP A 112 -0.33 -16.58 -2.00
N LEU A 113 -1.04 -15.50 -2.35
CA LEU A 113 -1.17 -14.96 -3.70
C LEU A 113 -0.02 -14.02 -4.08
N VAL A 114 0.60 -13.35 -3.10
CA VAL A 114 1.73 -12.44 -3.33
C VAL A 114 3.01 -13.26 -3.43
N HIS A 115 3.72 -13.10 -4.54
CA HIS A 115 5.05 -13.68 -4.75
C HIS A 115 6.03 -12.55 -4.95
N LEU A 116 7.03 -12.45 -4.07
CA LEU A 116 8.12 -11.48 -4.19
C LEU A 116 9.37 -12.21 -4.68
N GLU A 117 10.18 -11.53 -5.50
CA GLU A 117 11.49 -12.02 -5.90
C GLU A 117 12.38 -12.17 -4.66
N ASP A 118 13.18 -13.23 -4.58
CA ASP A 118 13.93 -13.59 -3.38
C ASP A 118 14.85 -12.47 -2.85
N SER A 119 15.61 -11.82 -3.72
CA SER A 119 16.50 -10.73 -3.32
C SER A 119 15.72 -9.51 -2.83
N PHE A 120 14.62 -9.17 -3.50
CA PHE A 120 13.72 -8.09 -3.10
C PHE A 120 13.03 -8.39 -1.76
N GLN A 121 12.55 -9.62 -1.56
CA GLN A 121 11.89 -10.03 -0.33
C GLN A 121 12.81 -9.90 0.88
N ASN A 122 14.07 -10.32 0.75
CA ASN A 122 15.07 -10.16 1.81
C ASN A 122 15.33 -8.69 2.15
N GLN A 123 15.41 -7.82 1.14
CA GLN A 123 15.61 -6.38 1.34
C GLN A 123 14.44 -5.73 2.09
N VAL A 124 13.20 -6.01 1.71
CA VAL A 124 12.02 -5.43 2.39
C VAL A 124 11.83 -6.02 3.79
N ARG A 125 12.18 -7.29 4.00
CA ARG A 125 12.20 -7.93 5.31
C ARG A 125 13.12 -7.18 6.27
N ASP A 126 14.34 -6.87 5.86
CA ASP A 126 15.31 -6.16 6.68
C ASP A 126 14.86 -4.73 7.04
N LYS A 127 14.06 -4.08 6.18
CA LYS A 127 13.43 -2.79 6.50
C LYS A 127 12.28 -2.93 7.49
N LEU A 128 11.43 -3.94 7.32
CA LEU A 128 10.22 -4.14 8.11
C LEU A 128 10.51 -4.63 9.54
N VAL A 129 11.59 -5.38 9.77
CA VAL A 129 12.02 -5.76 11.15
C VAL A 129 12.48 -4.57 11.98
N GLU A 130 13.03 -3.53 11.34
CA GLU A 130 13.46 -2.29 12.02
C GLU A 130 12.33 -1.25 12.10
N HIS A 131 11.21 -1.50 11.43
CA HIS A 131 10.12 -0.55 11.32
C HIS A 131 9.45 -0.31 12.70
N PRO A 132 9.24 0.95 13.12
CA PRO A 132 8.81 1.28 14.50
C PRO A 132 7.56 0.55 14.99
N VAL A 133 6.60 0.32 14.08
CA VAL A 133 5.29 -0.27 14.40
C VAL A 133 4.97 -1.57 13.64
N MET A 134 5.75 -1.93 12.61
CA MET A 134 5.47 -3.15 11.82
C MET A 134 6.23 -4.36 12.35
N LYS A 135 7.36 -4.13 13.04
CA LYS A 135 8.18 -5.19 13.64
C LYS A 135 7.43 -6.12 14.60
N ASP A 136 6.34 -5.62 15.19
CA ASP A 136 5.52 -6.35 16.16
C ASP A 136 4.38 -7.14 15.48
N LEU A 137 4.29 -7.12 14.15
CA LEU A 137 3.24 -7.81 13.42
C LEU A 137 3.51 -9.32 13.40
N LYS A 138 2.53 -10.10 13.85
CA LYS A 138 2.66 -11.55 14.09
C LYS A 138 3.15 -12.35 12.87
N ASP A 139 2.72 -11.95 11.68
CA ASP A 139 2.98 -12.67 10.42
C ASP A 139 4.23 -12.19 9.69
N LEU A 140 5.07 -11.36 10.30
CA LEU A 140 6.31 -10.87 9.68
C LEU A 140 7.24 -12.00 9.22
N GLY A 141 7.18 -13.16 9.89
CA GLY A 141 7.91 -14.38 9.51
C GLY A 141 7.50 -14.99 8.17
N LYS A 142 6.41 -14.53 7.52
CA LYS A 142 6.10 -14.90 6.12
C LYS A 142 7.22 -14.49 5.16
N LEU A 143 7.97 -13.44 5.50
CA LEU A 143 9.10 -12.95 4.71
C LEU A 143 10.40 -13.74 4.94
N ASP A 144 10.46 -14.60 5.96
CA ASP A 144 11.63 -15.46 6.22
C ASP A 144 11.65 -16.72 5.32
N LYS A 145 10.56 -16.98 4.59
CA LYS A 145 10.51 -18.05 3.58
C LYS A 145 11.29 -17.62 2.34
N ALA A 146 11.86 -18.57 1.60
CA ALA A 146 12.46 -18.26 0.29
C ALA A 146 11.43 -17.59 -0.64
N GLY A 147 11.84 -16.53 -1.31
CA GLY A 147 11.03 -15.86 -2.33
C GLY A 147 10.91 -16.68 -3.61
N ALA A 148 10.19 -16.13 -4.58
CA ALA A 148 10.07 -16.72 -5.91
C ALA A 148 11.31 -16.38 -6.77
N THR A 149 11.63 -17.25 -7.73
CA THR A 149 12.64 -16.89 -8.73
C THR A 149 12.06 -15.87 -9.70
N ARG A 150 12.93 -15.03 -10.26
CA ARG A 150 12.55 -14.04 -11.26
C ARG A 150 11.86 -14.68 -12.46
N GLU A 151 12.37 -15.81 -12.95
CA GLU A 151 11.81 -16.53 -14.10
C GLU A 151 10.40 -17.04 -13.82
N ALA A 152 10.11 -17.47 -12.60
CA ALA A 152 8.78 -17.92 -12.22
C ALA A 152 7.77 -16.76 -12.19
N ILE A 153 8.20 -15.59 -11.70
CA ILE A 153 7.38 -14.37 -11.70
C ILE A 153 7.13 -13.91 -13.14
N GLU A 154 8.17 -13.83 -13.97
CA GLU A 154 8.07 -13.44 -15.39
C GLU A 154 7.12 -14.39 -16.16
N ASP A 155 7.21 -15.70 -15.93
CA ASP A 155 6.34 -16.70 -16.55
C ASP A 155 4.86 -16.53 -16.14
N LEU A 156 4.58 -16.26 -14.85
CA LEU A 156 3.22 -16.01 -14.36
C LEU A 156 2.60 -14.76 -14.98
N VAL A 157 3.36 -13.67 -15.06
CA VAL A 157 2.90 -12.40 -15.64
C VAL A 157 2.71 -12.54 -17.16
N ALA A 158 3.66 -13.15 -17.87
CA ALA A 158 3.57 -13.34 -19.32
C ALA A 158 2.38 -14.23 -19.73
N LYS A 159 1.95 -15.15 -18.86
CA LYS A 159 0.78 -16.02 -19.07
C LYS A 159 -0.54 -15.41 -18.58
N ASP A 160 -0.54 -14.15 -18.15
CA ASP A 160 -1.73 -13.48 -17.59
C ASP A 160 -2.34 -14.22 -16.38
N LEU A 161 -1.49 -14.88 -15.59
CA LEU A 161 -1.89 -15.60 -14.37
C LEU A 161 -1.66 -14.77 -13.10
N ALA A 162 -0.90 -13.67 -13.22
CA ALA A 162 -0.59 -12.75 -12.13
C ALA A 162 -0.41 -11.32 -12.64
N GLU A 163 -0.72 -10.37 -11.77
CA GLU A 163 -0.48 -8.93 -11.97
C GLU A 163 0.93 -8.60 -11.49
N GLY A 164 1.72 -7.88 -12.29
CA GLY A 164 3.11 -7.59 -11.97
C GLY A 164 3.26 -6.52 -10.87
N MET A 165 4.22 -6.72 -9.97
CA MET A 165 4.63 -5.71 -8.97
C MET A 165 5.92 -5.07 -9.44
N TYR A 166 5.90 -3.76 -9.63
CA TYR A 166 7.02 -3.01 -10.19
C TYR A 166 7.54 -1.98 -9.20
N LEU A 167 8.86 -1.85 -9.14
CA LEU A 167 9.54 -0.81 -8.38
C LEU A 167 10.59 -0.16 -9.28
N ASP A 168 10.46 1.15 -9.52
CA ASP A 168 11.33 1.90 -10.44
C ASP A 168 11.40 1.22 -11.83
N GLY A 169 10.26 0.70 -12.30
CA GLY A 169 10.13 -0.04 -13.57
C GLY A 169 10.71 -1.46 -13.59
N GLN A 170 11.23 -1.97 -12.47
CA GLN A 170 11.72 -3.35 -12.36
C GLN A 170 10.65 -4.28 -11.79
N LEU A 171 10.45 -5.45 -12.41
CA LEU A 171 9.55 -6.48 -11.90
C LEU A 171 10.16 -7.13 -10.65
N VAL A 172 9.57 -6.87 -9.48
CA VAL A 172 10.04 -7.32 -8.16
C VAL A 172 9.12 -8.35 -7.51
N GLY A 173 7.97 -8.63 -8.12
CA GLY A 173 7.00 -9.58 -7.61
C GLY A 173 5.77 -9.68 -8.51
N CYS A 174 4.77 -10.42 -8.05
CA CYS A 174 3.45 -10.45 -8.67
C CYS A 174 2.37 -10.86 -7.66
N VAL A 175 1.12 -10.51 -7.97
CA VAL A 175 -0.08 -10.97 -7.27
C VAL A 175 -0.84 -11.94 -8.17
N LYS A 176 -1.03 -13.18 -7.74
CA LYS A 176 -1.77 -14.18 -8.52
C LYS A 176 -3.27 -13.97 -8.42
N ARG A 177 -4.00 -14.43 -9.44
CA ARG A 177 -5.45 -14.60 -9.36
C ARG A 177 -5.82 -15.62 -8.27
N ALA A 178 -6.92 -15.39 -7.57
CA ALA A 178 -7.41 -16.33 -6.56
C ALA A 178 -8.35 -17.40 -7.14
N HIS A 179 -8.86 -17.18 -8.36
CA HIS A 179 -9.68 -18.16 -9.07
C HIS A 179 -9.51 -18.04 -10.59
N GLU A 180 -9.75 -19.14 -11.31
CA GLU A 180 -9.54 -19.18 -12.77
C GLU A 180 -10.62 -18.42 -13.56
N PHE A 181 -11.88 -18.53 -13.13
CA PHE A 181 -13.04 -18.04 -13.88
C PHE A 181 -13.81 -16.91 -13.19
N ASP A 182 -13.43 -16.54 -11.97
CA ASP A 182 -14.21 -15.57 -11.21
C ASP A 182 -13.71 -14.15 -11.49
N PRO A 183 -14.53 -13.29 -12.11
CA PRO A 183 -14.14 -11.92 -12.46
C PRO A 183 -13.95 -11.01 -11.22
N ALA A 184 -14.40 -11.43 -10.04
CA ALA A 184 -14.13 -10.76 -8.77
C ALA A 184 -12.83 -11.24 -8.10
N LEU A 185 -12.20 -12.30 -8.62
CA LEU A 185 -10.99 -12.91 -8.07
C LEU A 185 -9.84 -12.93 -9.09
N THR A 186 -9.85 -12.01 -10.05
CA THR A 186 -8.74 -11.79 -10.97
C THR A 186 -7.51 -11.29 -10.23
N HIS A 187 -6.33 -11.42 -10.85
CA HIS A 187 -5.08 -10.94 -10.27
C HIS A 187 -5.12 -9.44 -9.95
N HIS A 188 -5.73 -8.64 -10.81
CA HIS A 188 -5.94 -7.20 -10.64
C HIS A 188 -6.79 -6.88 -9.41
N VAL A 189 -7.96 -7.52 -9.27
CA VAL A 189 -8.85 -7.29 -8.11
C VAL A 189 -8.20 -7.81 -6.82
N MET A 190 -7.43 -8.90 -6.89
CA MET A 190 -6.67 -9.38 -5.72
C MET A 190 -5.56 -8.41 -5.33
N PHE A 191 -4.91 -7.78 -6.31
CA PHE A 191 -3.95 -6.72 -6.05
C PHE A 191 -4.60 -5.55 -5.30
N GLU A 192 -5.71 -5.03 -5.83
CA GLU A 192 -6.48 -3.94 -5.22
C GLU A 192 -6.89 -4.30 -3.78
N ASN A 193 -7.48 -5.49 -3.59
CA ASN A 193 -7.90 -5.94 -2.27
C ASN A 193 -6.73 -6.05 -1.28
N LEU A 194 -5.58 -6.57 -1.71
CA LEU A 194 -4.40 -6.68 -0.86
C LEU A 194 -3.80 -5.31 -0.53
N ALA A 195 -3.78 -4.38 -1.50
CA ALA A 195 -3.34 -3.01 -1.27
C ALA A 195 -4.25 -2.30 -0.25
N SER A 196 -5.58 -2.43 -0.40
CA SER A 196 -6.56 -1.88 0.55
C SER A 196 -6.38 -2.46 1.94
N LYS A 197 -6.30 -3.80 2.08
CA LYS A 197 -6.01 -4.45 3.37
C LYS A 197 -4.70 -3.95 3.98
N ALA A 198 -3.60 -3.95 3.21
CA ALA A 198 -2.28 -3.55 3.69
C ALA A 198 -2.26 -2.11 4.20
N SER A 199 -2.86 -1.17 3.46
CA SER A 199 -2.91 0.24 3.88
C SER A 199 -3.74 0.46 5.15
N ALA A 200 -4.82 -0.30 5.32
CA ALA A 200 -5.66 -0.22 6.51
C ALA A 200 -4.96 -0.85 7.73
N VAL A 201 -4.27 -1.98 7.55
CA VAL A 201 -3.42 -2.58 8.60
C VAL A 201 -2.31 -1.61 9.00
N LEU A 202 -1.67 -0.93 8.05
CA LEU A 202 -0.67 0.10 8.36
C LEU A 202 -1.22 1.18 9.28
N ALA A 203 -2.39 1.76 8.95
CA ALA A 203 -3.03 2.76 9.78
C ALA A 203 -3.41 2.21 11.17
N LEU A 204 -3.93 0.98 11.23
CA LEU A 204 -4.35 0.34 12.48
C LEU A 204 -3.17 0.07 13.43
N MET A 205 -2.03 -0.37 12.91
CA MET A 205 -0.82 -0.58 13.73
C MET A 205 -0.30 0.73 14.32
N HIS A 206 -0.33 1.83 13.57
CA HIS A 206 -0.04 3.16 14.11
C HIS A 206 -1.04 3.57 15.20
N LEU A 207 -2.32 3.22 15.04
CA LEU A 207 -3.34 3.48 16.06
C LEU A 207 -3.06 2.73 17.36
N PHE A 208 -2.72 1.45 17.28
CA PHE A 208 -2.35 0.63 18.44
C PHE A 208 -1.11 1.18 19.14
N ALA A 209 -0.04 1.46 18.39
CA ALA A 209 1.19 2.03 18.96
C ALA A 209 0.94 3.36 19.68
N LYS A 210 0.04 4.19 19.16
CA LYS A 210 -0.29 5.50 19.73
C LYS A 210 -1.20 5.45 20.95
N THR A 211 -2.17 4.54 20.94
CA THR A 211 -3.20 4.46 22.00
C THR A 211 -2.81 3.50 23.11
N GLY A 212 -1.87 2.58 22.84
CA GLY A 212 -1.58 1.45 23.73
C GLY A 212 -2.71 0.42 23.80
N LEU A 213 -3.74 0.56 22.96
CA LEU A 213 -4.84 -0.41 22.86
C LEU A 213 -4.29 -1.70 22.28
N LYS A 214 -4.66 -2.83 22.90
CA LYS A 214 -4.25 -4.14 22.39
C LYS A 214 -5.26 -4.67 21.37
N PRO A 215 -4.83 -5.46 20.36
CA PRO A 215 -5.74 -6.02 19.37
C PRO A 215 -6.91 -6.80 19.98
N GLU A 216 -6.68 -7.55 21.06
CA GLU A 216 -7.71 -8.32 21.76
C GLU A 216 -8.78 -7.48 22.49
N GLU A 217 -8.55 -6.18 22.64
CA GLU A 217 -9.51 -5.24 23.25
C GLU A 217 -10.44 -4.60 22.21
N VAL A 218 -10.28 -4.93 20.93
CA VAL A 218 -11.12 -4.42 19.84
C VAL A 218 -12.29 -5.36 19.61
N ASP A 219 -13.50 -4.92 20.00
CA ASP A 219 -14.73 -5.70 19.80
C ASP A 219 -15.21 -5.72 18.35
N TYR A 220 -15.03 -4.61 17.63
CA TYR A 220 -15.52 -4.45 16.26
C TYR A 220 -14.61 -3.52 15.46
N ILE A 221 -14.45 -3.86 14.18
CA ILE A 221 -13.85 -2.98 13.17
C ILE A 221 -14.99 -2.54 12.25
N ILE A 222 -15.07 -1.23 12.01
CA ILE A 222 -15.96 -0.65 11.01
C ILE A 222 -15.07 -0.08 9.92
N GLU A 223 -15.31 -0.56 8.71
CA GLU A 223 -14.57 -0.19 7.53
C GLU A 223 -15.54 0.56 6.61
N CYS A 224 -15.09 1.68 6.05
CA CYS A 224 -15.92 2.68 5.37
C CYS A 224 -15.33 3.11 4.01
N SER A 225 -14.44 2.30 3.44
CA SER A 225 -13.91 2.49 2.09
C SER A 225 -15.01 2.28 1.06
N GLU A 226 -14.75 2.77 -0.14
CA GLU A 226 -15.60 2.54 -1.30
C GLU A 226 -15.29 1.19 -1.97
N GLU A 227 -14.37 0.41 -1.41
CA GLU A 227 -13.89 -0.85 -1.97
C GLU A 227 -14.85 -2.01 -1.67
N ALA A 228 -15.07 -2.88 -2.66
CA ALA A 228 -15.94 -4.04 -2.53
C ALA A 228 -15.15 -5.33 -2.78
N CYS A 229 -14.98 -6.13 -1.72
CA CYS A 229 -14.34 -7.45 -1.81
C CYS A 229 -15.37 -8.60 -1.79
N GLY A 230 -14.94 -9.78 -2.23
CA GLY A 230 -15.77 -10.99 -2.31
C GLY A 230 -15.65 -11.70 -3.65
N ASP A 231 -16.22 -12.90 -3.73
CA ASP A 231 -16.32 -13.69 -4.95
C ASP A 231 -17.54 -13.25 -5.80
N MET A 232 -17.77 -13.89 -6.94
CA MET A 232 -18.93 -13.61 -7.80
C MET A 232 -20.29 -13.77 -7.10
N ASN A 233 -20.38 -14.54 -6.02
CA ASN A 233 -21.63 -14.82 -5.30
C ASN A 233 -21.91 -13.82 -4.17
N GLN A 234 -20.85 -13.23 -3.61
CA GLN A 234 -20.89 -12.38 -2.42
C GLN A 234 -20.09 -11.08 -2.60
N ARG A 235 -19.97 -10.57 -3.84
CA ARG A 235 -19.25 -9.33 -4.11
C ARG A 235 -19.91 -8.16 -3.38
N GLY A 236 -19.15 -7.49 -2.51
CA GLY A 236 -19.67 -6.44 -1.61
C GLY A 236 -20.40 -6.97 -0.36
N GLY A 237 -20.56 -8.29 -0.23
CA GLY A 237 -20.94 -8.95 1.02
C GLY A 237 -19.72 -9.27 1.90
N GLY A 238 -18.53 -9.32 1.31
CA GLY A 238 -17.26 -9.29 2.04
C GLY A 238 -16.99 -7.89 2.58
N ASN A 239 -16.55 -7.81 3.84
CA ASN A 239 -16.17 -6.55 4.48
C ASN A 239 -14.66 -6.58 4.77
N PHE A 240 -13.92 -5.57 4.29
CA PHE A 240 -12.51 -5.41 4.63
C PHE A 240 -12.27 -5.31 6.13
N ALA A 241 -13.23 -4.85 6.93
CA ALA A 241 -13.18 -4.88 8.38
C ALA A 241 -12.77 -6.25 8.93
N LYS A 242 -13.37 -7.32 8.39
CA LYS A 242 -13.04 -8.69 8.77
C LYS A 242 -11.61 -9.02 8.35
N ALA A 243 -11.29 -8.75 7.07
CA ALA A 243 -9.96 -9.05 6.54
C ALA A 243 -8.86 -8.30 7.30
N ILE A 244 -9.07 -7.03 7.69
CA ILE A 244 -8.14 -6.19 8.47
C ILE A 244 -7.97 -6.74 9.90
N GLY A 245 -9.04 -7.27 10.49
CA GLY A 245 -8.98 -7.89 11.82
C GLY A 245 -8.30 -9.26 11.86
N GLU A 246 -8.26 -9.97 10.72
CA GLU A 246 -7.54 -11.24 10.52
C GLU A 246 -6.05 -11.05 10.21
#